data_AF-A0A7T2W0U2-F1
#
_entry.id   AF-A0A7T2W0U2-F1
#
_cell.length_a   1.000
_cell.length_b   1.000
_cell.length_c   1.000
_cell.angle_alpha   90.00
_cell.angle_beta   90.00
_cell.angle_gamma   90.00
#
_symmetry.space_group_name_H-M   'P 1'
#
loop_
_entity.id
_entity.type
_entity.pdbx_description
1 polymer ?
#
loop_
_entity_poly.entity_id
_entity_poly.type
_entity_poly.pdbx_seq_one_letter_code
_entity_poly.pdbx_strand_id
1 'polypeptide(L)'
;MNAITAISAAVLTMSSEEIAALVESRHDNVKTSIERLGARGVIQLPALQEVRNHLGQIVSVYQLCKRDSYVVVAQLSPEFTARLVDRWQELEAQAAPALPDFSNPVAAARAWADAKESELRTAEALALAAPKAEFVDRFVAAETGAMGFRQVCKLLRANEERFRAFLLDNEVMYHLGGRLTPRAQHMDAGRFVVKAGHAQHSDHAFTQAKFTSKGVTWIAGLWGQHQARLAQGGAQQ
;
A
#
# COMPACT_ATOMS: atom_id res chain seq x y z
N MET A 1 -11.70 -8.01 45.51
CA MET A 1 -10.23 -7.92 45.47
C MET A 1 -9.77 -8.79 44.30
N ASN A 2 -9.49 -8.19 43.14
CA ASN A 2 -9.03 -8.93 41.97
C ASN A 2 -7.53 -8.66 41.83
N ALA A 3 -6.71 -9.66 42.15
CA ALA A 3 -5.27 -9.62 41.94
C ALA A 3 -5.00 -9.71 40.42
N ILE A 4 -4.51 -8.61 39.85
CA ILE A 4 -3.96 -8.60 38.50
C ILE A 4 -2.55 -9.19 38.61
N THR A 5 -2.40 -10.45 38.22
CA THR A 5 -1.11 -11.11 38.08
C THR A 5 -0.41 -10.52 36.86
N ALA A 6 0.54 -9.60 37.08
CA ALA A 6 1.41 -9.10 36.04
C ALA A 6 2.35 -10.23 35.59
N ILE A 7 2.15 -10.75 34.39
CA ILE A 7 3.09 -11.67 33.72
C ILE A 7 4.27 -10.80 33.26
N SER A 8 5.38 -10.81 33.99
CA SER A 8 6.65 -10.28 33.47
C SER A 8 7.04 -11.09 32.24
N ALA A 9 6.93 -10.50 31.06
CA ALA A 9 7.49 -11.06 29.84
C ALA A 9 9.01 -11.14 30.01
N ALA A 10 9.54 -12.35 30.19
CA ALA A 10 10.98 -12.57 30.21
C ALA A 10 11.56 -12.13 28.87
N VAL A 11 12.54 -11.22 28.91
CA VAL A 11 13.25 -10.78 27.71
C VAL A 11 14.02 -11.97 27.17
N LEU A 12 13.69 -12.41 25.96
CA LEU A 12 14.40 -13.51 25.29
C LEU A 12 15.82 -13.05 24.94
N THR A 13 16.80 -13.75 25.51
CA THR A 13 18.23 -13.53 25.25
C THR A 13 18.89 -14.81 24.75
N MET A 14 20.05 -14.67 24.12
CA MET A 14 20.93 -15.77 23.76
C MET A 14 22.30 -15.51 24.37
N SER A 15 22.84 -16.50 25.08
CA SER A 15 24.14 -16.39 25.72
C SER A 15 25.28 -16.55 24.71
N SER A 16 26.43 -15.94 25.01
CA SER A 16 27.66 -16.14 24.22
C SER A 16 28.12 -17.60 24.16
N GLU A 17 27.72 -18.44 25.13
CA GLU A 17 28.06 -19.87 25.17
C GLU A 17 27.17 -20.68 24.23
N GLU A 18 25.86 -20.36 24.17
CA GLU A 18 24.96 -20.91 23.15
C GLU A 18 25.40 -20.51 21.74
N ILE A 19 25.84 -19.27 21.53
CA ILE A 19 26.39 -18.83 20.24
C ILE A 19 27.65 -19.63 19.90
N ALA A 20 28.55 -19.83 20.85
CA ALA A 20 29.77 -20.61 20.65
C ALA A 20 29.47 -22.05 20.19
N ALA A 21 28.46 -22.68 20.80
CA ALA A 21 27.98 -23.99 20.37
C ALA A 21 27.36 -23.95 18.96
N LEU A 22 26.57 -22.92 18.65
CA LEU A 22 25.89 -22.76 17.36
C LEU A 22 26.88 -22.59 16.19
N VAL A 23 27.92 -21.78 16.38
CA VAL A 23 28.92 -21.50 15.34
C VAL A 23 30.15 -22.41 15.42
N GLU A 24 30.09 -23.45 16.27
CA GLU A 24 31.18 -24.41 16.50
C GLU A 24 32.54 -23.72 16.78
N SER A 25 32.52 -22.63 17.54
CA SER A 25 33.69 -21.82 17.85
C SER A 25 33.99 -21.83 19.34
N ARG A 26 35.25 -21.56 19.71
CA ARG A 26 35.63 -21.43 21.12
C ARG A 26 34.92 -20.22 21.75
N HIS A 27 34.40 -20.38 22.96
CA HIS A 27 33.70 -19.31 23.69
C HIS A 27 34.52 -18.03 23.82
N ASP A 28 35.84 -18.14 24.05
CA ASP A 28 36.75 -17.00 24.11
C ASP A 28 36.79 -16.17 22.82
N ASN A 29 36.71 -16.83 21.65
CA ASN A 29 36.66 -16.15 20.36
C ASN A 29 35.34 -15.39 20.19
N VAL A 30 34.23 -15.97 20.68
CA VAL A 30 32.91 -15.32 20.66
C VAL A 30 32.93 -14.08 21.55
N LYS A 31 33.45 -14.17 22.77
CA LYS A 31 33.59 -13.02 23.70
C LYS A 31 34.43 -11.90 23.09
N THR A 32 35.58 -12.25 22.51
CA THR A 32 36.46 -11.28 21.83
C THR A 32 35.73 -10.57 20.68
N SER A 33 34.93 -11.31 19.89
CA SER A 33 34.14 -10.72 18.81
C SER A 33 33.04 -9.80 19.33
N ILE A 34 32.35 -10.16 20.42
CA ILE A 34 31.35 -9.32 21.08
C ILE A 34 31.98 -8.01 21.56
N GLU A 35 33.12 -8.08 22.24
CA GLU A 35 33.84 -6.90 22.74
C GLU A 35 34.30 -5.99 21.60
N ARG A 36 34.83 -6.56 20.51
CA ARG A 36 35.21 -5.80 19.31
C ARG A 36 34.02 -5.13 18.64
N LEU A 37 32.89 -5.83 18.53
CA LEU A 37 31.66 -5.27 17.95
C LEU A 37 31.08 -4.16 18.83
N GLY A 38 31.12 -4.33 20.16
CA GLY A 38 30.72 -3.32 21.13
C GLY A 38 31.61 -2.08 21.06
N ALA A 39 32.94 -2.25 20.99
CA ALA A 39 33.90 -1.15 20.85
C ALA A 39 33.72 -0.36 19.55
N ARG A 40 33.29 -1.03 18.47
CA ARG A 40 32.96 -0.38 17.19
C ARG A 40 31.57 0.27 17.17
N GLY A 41 30.77 0.10 18.23
CA GLY A 41 29.39 0.59 18.29
C GLY A 41 28.42 -0.14 17.36
N VAL A 42 28.79 -1.32 16.84
CA VAL A 42 27.92 -2.12 15.95
C VAL A 42 26.79 -2.78 16.76
N ILE A 43 27.10 -3.20 17.97
CA ILE A 43 26.16 -3.73 18.97
C ILE A 43 26.30 -2.92 20.27
N GLN A 44 25.26 -2.91 21.08
CA GLN A 44 25.38 -2.42 22.45
C GLN A 44 26.05 -3.52 23.28
N LEU A 45 27.18 -3.23 23.92
CA LEU A 45 27.89 -4.22 24.72
C LEU A 45 26.99 -4.67 25.89
N PRO A 46 26.58 -5.95 25.96
CA PRO A 46 25.72 -6.43 27.03
C PRO A 46 26.48 -6.51 28.36
N ALA A 47 25.75 -6.52 29.46
CA ALA A 47 26.34 -6.81 30.76
C ALA A 47 26.89 -8.25 30.79
N LEU A 48 28.08 -8.41 31.34
CA LEU A 48 28.67 -9.72 31.61
C LEU A 48 27.97 -10.34 32.83
N GLN A 49 27.60 -11.62 32.73
CA GLN A 49 26.96 -12.38 33.80
C GLN A 49 27.75 -13.64 34.08
N GLU A 50 27.78 -14.07 35.34
CA GLU A 50 28.38 -15.35 35.73
C GLU A 50 27.30 -16.44 35.77
N VAL A 51 27.55 -17.54 35.06
CA VAL A 51 26.67 -18.71 35.03
C VAL A 51 27.48 -19.96 35.33
N ARG A 52 26.82 -21.00 35.81
CA ARG A 52 27.44 -22.32 35.95
C ARG A 52 27.30 -23.08 34.65
N ASN A 53 28.41 -23.54 34.09
CA ASN A 53 28.40 -24.41 32.93
C ASN A 53 27.97 -25.84 33.30
N HIS A 54 27.89 -26.70 32.29
CA HIS A 54 27.52 -28.12 32.43
C HIS A 54 28.50 -28.95 33.29
N LEU A 55 29.72 -28.45 33.52
CA LEU A 55 30.74 -29.04 34.41
C LEU A 55 30.69 -28.46 35.82
N GLY A 56 29.71 -27.59 36.14
CA GLY A 56 29.56 -26.94 37.44
C GLY A 56 30.57 -25.81 37.70
N GLN A 57 31.37 -25.43 36.71
CA GLN A 57 32.32 -24.32 36.81
C GLN A 57 31.62 -22.99 36.56
N ILE A 58 32.06 -21.94 37.26
CA ILE A 58 31.55 -20.58 37.04
C ILE A 58 32.25 -20.00 35.81
N VAL A 59 31.47 -19.59 34.82
CA VAL A 59 31.93 -19.02 33.56
C VAL A 59 31.19 -17.71 33.30
N SER A 60 31.92 -16.69 32.82
CA SER A 60 31.34 -15.39 32.49
C SER A 60 30.85 -15.36 31.04
N VAL A 61 29.55 -15.11 30.85
CA VAL A 61 28.86 -15.06 29.56
C VAL A 61 28.23 -13.69 29.31
N TYR A 62 28.12 -13.30 28.05
CA TYR A 62 27.29 -12.17 27.63
C TYR A 62 25.88 -12.65 27.30
N GLN A 63 24.85 -11.88 27.65
CA GLN A 63 23.46 -12.12 27.26
C GLN A 63 23.06 -11.17 26.14
N LEU A 64 22.89 -11.68 24.93
CA LEU A 64 22.61 -10.87 23.76
C LEU A 64 21.12 -10.82 23.46
N CYS A 65 20.66 -9.65 23.01
CA CYS A 65 19.34 -9.53 22.41
C CYS A 65 19.34 -10.20 21.02
N LYS A 66 18.14 -10.51 20.52
CA LYS A 66 17.93 -11.16 19.21
C LYS A 66 18.71 -10.53 18.06
N ARG A 67 18.77 -9.19 18.00
CA ARG A 67 19.44 -8.48 16.91
C ARG A 67 20.96 -8.66 16.99
N ASP A 68 21.53 -8.46 18.18
CA ASP A 68 22.98 -8.53 18.36
C ASP A 68 23.49 -9.97 18.26
N SER A 69 22.70 -10.98 18.64
CA SER A 69 23.04 -12.38 18.40
C SER A 69 23.19 -12.70 16.91
N TYR A 70 22.33 -12.14 16.05
CA TYR A 70 22.46 -12.32 14.59
C TYR A 70 23.72 -11.65 14.04
N VAL A 71 24.05 -10.45 14.51
CA VAL A 71 25.26 -9.74 14.09
C VAL A 71 26.52 -10.52 14.45
N VAL A 72 26.59 -11.05 15.68
CA VAL A 72 27.73 -11.84 16.15
C VAL A 72 27.86 -13.14 15.34
N VAL A 73 26.75 -13.86 15.10
CA VAL A 73 26.75 -15.09 14.29
C VAL A 73 27.18 -14.80 12.85
N ALA A 74 26.68 -13.72 12.23
CA ALA A 74 27.05 -13.36 10.87
C ALA A 74 28.55 -13.07 10.72
N GLN A 75 29.18 -12.45 11.73
CA GLN A 75 30.63 -12.24 11.73
C GLN A 75 31.43 -13.54 11.92
N LEU A 76 30.91 -14.49 12.70
CA LEU A 76 31.62 -15.71 13.09
C LEU A 76 31.40 -16.89 12.14
N SER A 77 30.33 -16.88 11.33
CA SER A 77 30.07 -17.90 10.31
C SER A 77 30.17 -17.29 8.91
N PRO A 78 31.33 -17.42 8.24
CA PRO A 78 31.48 -17.08 6.83
C PRO A 78 30.51 -17.86 5.94
N GLU A 79 30.16 -19.10 6.29
CA GLU A 79 29.22 -19.94 5.54
C GLU A 79 27.81 -19.34 5.56
N PHE A 80 27.36 -18.84 6.71
CA PHE A 80 26.08 -18.13 6.81
C PHE A 80 26.07 -16.90 5.92
N THR A 81 27.15 -16.11 5.94
CA THR A 81 27.27 -14.91 5.11
C THR A 81 27.37 -15.25 3.62
N ALA A 82 28.10 -16.30 3.24
CA ALA A 82 28.22 -16.78 1.87
C ALA A 82 26.85 -17.18 1.31
N ARG A 83 26.07 -17.97 2.04
CA ARG A 83 24.71 -18.36 1.64
C ARG A 83 23.79 -17.15 1.43
N LEU A 84 23.95 -16.10 2.23
CA LEU A 84 23.19 -14.87 2.06
C LEU A 84 23.59 -14.16 0.75
N VAL A 85 24.89 -14.07 0.47
CA VAL A 85 25.43 -13.50 -0.77
C VAL A 85 24.96 -14.29 -1.98
N ASP A 86 25.12 -15.62 -1.97
CA ASP A 86 24.69 -16.51 -3.05
C ASP A 86 23.19 -16.33 -3.35
N ARG A 87 22.37 -16.26 -2.29
CA ARG A 87 20.93 -16.05 -2.43
C ARG A 87 20.60 -14.72 -3.09
N TRP A 88 21.33 -13.66 -2.77
CA TRP A 88 21.15 -12.36 -3.43
C TRP A 88 21.60 -12.40 -4.89
N GLN A 89 22.71 -13.07 -5.20
CA GLN A 89 23.14 -13.24 -6.59
C GLN A 89 22.13 -14.04 -7.42
N GLU A 90 21.52 -15.08 -6.86
CA GLU A 90 20.42 -15.81 -7.52
C GLU A 90 19.22 -14.91 -7.81
N LEU A 91 18.82 -14.08 -6.84
CA LEU A 91 17.71 -13.13 -7.01
C LEU A 91 18.03 -12.07 -8.06
N GLU A 92 19.26 -11.56 -8.06
CA GLU A 92 19.74 -10.61 -9.08
C GLU A 92 19.78 -11.25 -10.47
N ALA A 93 20.23 -12.50 -10.59
CA ALA A 93 20.23 -13.24 -11.84
C ALA A 93 18.80 -13.51 -12.36
N GLN A 94 17.84 -13.75 -11.45
CA GLN A 94 16.42 -13.90 -11.79
C GLN A 94 15.76 -12.57 -12.16
N ALA A 95 16.16 -11.48 -11.52
CA ALA A 95 15.63 -10.14 -11.77
C ALA A 95 16.29 -9.45 -12.98
N ALA A 96 17.44 -9.94 -13.44
CA ALA A 96 18.13 -9.41 -14.60
C ALA A 96 17.23 -9.60 -15.85
N PRO A 97 16.87 -8.51 -16.55
CA PRO A 97 16.15 -8.64 -17.80
C PRO A 97 17.03 -9.43 -18.77
N ALA A 98 16.45 -10.44 -19.41
CA ALA A 98 17.12 -11.15 -20.49
C ALA A 98 17.42 -10.16 -21.61
N LEU A 99 18.64 -9.65 -21.64
CA LEU A 99 19.09 -8.79 -22.72
C LEU A 99 19.21 -9.65 -23.98
N PRO A 100 18.74 -9.17 -25.14
CA PRO A 100 18.94 -9.87 -26.39
C PRO A 100 20.44 -9.98 -26.69
N ASP A 101 20.83 -11.06 -27.35
CA ASP A 101 22.19 -11.22 -27.86
C ASP A 101 22.45 -10.17 -28.96
N PHE A 102 23.18 -9.11 -28.59
CA PHE A 102 23.54 -8.03 -29.50
C PHE A 102 24.62 -8.43 -30.52
N SER A 103 25.24 -9.61 -30.39
CA SER A 103 26.18 -10.12 -31.39
C SER A 103 25.48 -10.70 -32.62
N ASN A 104 24.20 -11.04 -32.50
CA ASN A 104 23.37 -11.52 -33.60
C ASN A 104 22.45 -10.39 -34.13
N PRO A 105 22.72 -9.83 -35.33
CA PRO A 105 21.95 -8.69 -35.86
C PRO A 105 20.46 -9.01 -36.10
N VAL A 106 20.11 -10.28 -36.36
CA VAL A 106 18.72 -10.70 -36.55
C VAL A 106 17.96 -10.72 -35.22
N ALA A 107 18.60 -11.19 -34.16
CA ALA A 107 18.00 -11.22 -32.82
C ALA A 107 17.80 -9.79 -32.28
N ALA A 108 18.78 -8.91 -32.49
CA ALA A 108 18.70 -7.50 -32.11
C ALA A 108 17.57 -6.77 -32.85
N ALA A 109 17.42 -6.99 -34.17
CA ALA A 109 16.36 -6.38 -34.95
C ALA A 109 14.95 -6.81 -34.51
N ARG A 110 14.77 -8.10 -34.15
CA ARG A 110 13.50 -8.60 -33.62
C ARG A 110 13.15 -7.98 -32.27
N ALA A 111 14.11 -7.94 -31.33
CA ALA A 111 13.90 -7.33 -30.03
C ALA A 111 13.53 -5.83 -30.13
N TRP A 112 14.13 -5.11 -31.09
CA TRP A 112 13.77 -3.72 -31.35
C TRP A 112 12.36 -3.57 -31.91
N ALA A 113 11.94 -4.45 -32.82
CA ALA A 113 10.59 -4.46 -33.37
C ALA A 113 9.53 -4.73 -32.27
N ASP A 114 9.77 -5.73 -31.42
CA ASP A 114 8.86 -6.07 -30.32
C ASP A 114 8.74 -4.90 -29.31
N ALA A 115 9.86 -4.25 -28.99
CA ALA A 115 9.88 -3.07 -28.14
C ALA A 115 9.05 -1.92 -28.75
N LYS A 116 9.24 -1.64 -30.04
CA LYS A 116 8.48 -0.60 -30.75
C LYS A 116 7.00 -0.89 -30.84
N GLU A 117 6.62 -2.14 -31.08
CA GLU A 117 5.21 -2.54 -31.10
C GLU A 117 4.57 -2.40 -29.71
N SER A 118 5.31 -2.72 -28.65
CA SER A 118 4.84 -2.52 -27.27
C SER A 118 4.65 -1.03 -26.95
N GLU A 119 5.58 -0.16 -27.36
CA GLU A 119 5.46 1.29 -27.19
C GLU A 119 4.22 1.81 -27.92
N LEU A 120 4.00 1.40 -29.17
CA LEU A 120 2.82 1.78 -29.95
C LEU A 120 1.52 1.34 -29.26
N ARG A 121 1.44 0.10 -28.79
CA ARG A 121 0.26 -0.39 -28.03
C ARG A 121 0.01 0.41 -26.76
N THR A 122 1.06 0.76 -26.01
CA THR A 122 0.89 1.60 -24.81
C THR A 122 0.47 3.03 -25.15
N ALA A 123 1.02 3.61 -26.22
CA ALA A 123 0.66 4.94 -26.70
C ALA A 123 -0.79 4.98 -27.21
N GLU A 124 -1.25 3.96 -27.92
CA GLU A 124 -2.64 3.79 -28.35
C GLU A 124 -3.59 3.67 -27.15
N ALA A 125 -3.22 2.87 -26.14
CA ALA A 125 -3.99 2.74 -24.91
C ALA A 125 -4.09 4.07 -24.14
N LEU A 126 -2.99 4.84 -24.08
CA LEU A 126 -2.95 6.17 -23.49
C LEU A 126 -3.77 7.18 -24.30
N ALA A 127 -3.70 7.14 -25.64
CA ALA A 127 -4.49 7.99 -26.51
C ALA A 127 -6.01 7.73 -26.37
N LEU A 128 -6.40 6.46 -26.22
CA LEU A 128 -7.79 6.10 -25.93
C LEU A 128 -8.22 6.54 -24.52
N ALA A 129 -7.30 6.59 -23.57
CA ALA A 129 -7.54 7.08 -22.21
C ALA A 129 -7.51 8.61 -22.08
N ALA A 130 -6.82 9.32 -22.96
CA ALA A 130 -6.71 10.79 -22.99
C ALA A 130 -8.05 11.55 -22.88
N PRO A 131 -9.12 11.20 -23.61
CA PRO A 131 -10.40 11.90 -23.47
C PRO A 131 -11.05 11.73 -22.09
N LYS A 132 -10.74 10.64 -21.36
CA LYS A 132 -11.21 10.44 -19.98
C LYS A 132 -10.41 11.31 -19.00
N ALA A 133 -9.11 11.51 -19.24
CA ALA A 133 -8.26 12.35 -18.41
C ALA A 133 -8.57 13.85 -18.60
N GLU A 134 -8.70 14.32 -19.84
CA GLU A 134 -9.03 15.73 -20.12
C GLU A 134 -10.39 16.17 -19.55
N PHE A 135 -11.37 15.26 -19.49
CA PHE A 135 -12.66 15.51 -18.85
C PHE A 135 -12.50 15.76 -17.34
N VAL A 136 -11.61 14.99 -16.69
CA VAL A 136 -11.31 15.12 -15.26
C VAL A 136 -10.54 16.42 -14.99
N ASP A 137 -9.58 16.78 -15.83
CA ASP A 137 -8.78 18.00 -15.67
C ASP A 137 -9.63 19.27 -15.86
N ARG A 138 -10.50 19.30 -16.88
CA ARG A 138 -11.48 20.39 -17.06
C ARG A 138 -12.46 20.49 -15.90
N PHE A 139 -12.77 19.37 -15.24
CA PHE A 139 -13.63 19.35 -14.06
C PHE A 139 -12.91 19.89 -12.80
N VAL A 140 -11.62 19.58 -12.63
CA VAL A 140 -10.80 20.03 -11.49
C VAL A 140 -10.44 21.52 -11.59
N ALA A 141 -10.24 22.05 -12.79
CA ALA A 141 -9.90 23.46 -13.02
C ALA A 141 -11.06 24.46 -12.75
N ALA A 142 -12.31 24.00 -12.63
CA ALA A 142 -13.44 24.85 -12.26
C ALA A 142 -13.45 25.12 -10.74
N GLU A 143 -12.99 26.31 -10.35
CA GLU A 143 -12.68 26.87 -9.01
C GLU A 143 -13.62 26.65 -7.81
N THR A 144 -14.66 25.81 -7.88
CA THR A 144 -15.47 25.43 -6.70
C THR A 144 -15.48 23.93 -6.35
N GLY A 145 -14.81 23.09 -7.15
CA GLY A 145 -14.46 21.68 -6.84
C GLY A 145 -15.62 20.70 -6.58
N ALA A 146 -16.87 21.17 -6.56
CA ALA A 146 -18.03 20.36 -6.29
C ALA A 146 -19.28 20.88 -7.04
N MET A 147 -19.93 20.01 -7.82
CA MET A 147 -21.11 20.34 -8.63
C MET A 147 -22.42 19.98 -7.93
N GLY A 148 -23.45 20.81 -8.12
CA GLY A 148 -24.81 20.50 -7.66
C GLY A 148 -25.52 19.48 -8.56
N PHE A 149 -26.58 18.85 -8.05
CA PHE A 149 -27.35 17.82 -8.75
C PHE A 149 -27.74 18.18 -10.20
N ARG A 150 -28.31 19.37 -10.42
CA ARG A 150 -28.73 19.83 -11.76
C ARG A 150 -27.54 20.02 -12.71
N GLN A 151 -26.40 20.49 -12.20
CA GLN A 151 -25.19 20.66 -13.01
C GLN A 151 -24.67 19.30 -13.50
N VAL A 152 -24.68 18.29 -12.62
CA VAL A 152 -24.32 16.91 -12.99
C VAL A 152 -25.32 16.32 -13.98
N CYS A 153 -26.63 16.54 -13.82
CA CYS A 153 -27.63 16.07 -14.79
C CYS A 153 -27.40 16.67 -16.19
N LYS A 154 -27.13 17.98 -16.27
CA LYS A 154 -26.83 18.66 -17.55
C LYS A 154 -25.55 18.13 -18.19
N LEU A 155 -24.52 17.89 -17.38
CA LEU A 155 -23.23 17.33 -17.84
C LEU A 155 -23.41 15.93 -18.43
N LEU A 156 -24.18 15.07 -17.76
CA LEU A 156 -24.44 13.69 -18.18
C LEU A 156 -25.55 13.56 -19.22
N ARG A 157 -26.19 14.68 -19.62
CA ARG A 157 -27.40 14.71 -20.45
C ARG A 157 -28.50 13.77 -19.92
N ALA A 158 -28.61 13.67 -18.61
CA ALA A 158 -29.55 12.80 -17.91
C ALA A 158 -30.84 13.56 -17.59
N ASN A 159 -31.99 12.89 -17.75
CA ASN A 159 -33.25 13.39 -17.23
C ASN A 159 -33.21 13.41 -15.69
N GLU A 160 -33.56 14.54 -15.06
CA GLU A 160 -33.43 14.75 -13.62
C GLU A 160 -34.22 13.73 -12.79
N GLU A 161 -35.43 13.36 -13.22
CA GLU A 161 -36.28 12.40 -12.50
C GLU A 161 -35.71 10.99 -12.57
N ARG A 162 -35.30 10.55 -13.76
CA ARG A 162 -34.69 9.22 -13.95
C ARG A 162 -33.35 9.10 -13.22
N PHE A 163 -32.55 10.16 -13.24
CA PHE A 163 -31.28 10.18 -12.51
C PHE A 163 -31.51 10.17 -11.00
N ARG A 164 -32.54 10.87 -10.50
CA ARG A 164 -32.92 10.81 -9.08
C ARG A 164 -33.36 9.40 -8.67
N ALA A 165 -34.23 8.75 -9.44
CA ALA A 165 -34.67 7.39 -9.19
C ALA A 165 -33.46 6.44 -9.11
N PHE A 166 -32.57 6.51 -10.09
CA PHE A 166 -31.35 5.71 -10.11
C PHE A 166 -30.46 5.90 -8.87
N LEU A 167 -30.28 7.14 -8.39
CA LEU A 167 -29.49 7.38 -7.17
C LEU A 167 -30.13 6.78 -5.92
N LEU A 168 -31.46 6.70 -5.87
CA LEU A 168 -32.21 6.08 -4.79
C LEU A 168 -32.14 4.55 -4.88
N ASP A 169 -32.40 4.00 -6.07
CA ASP A 169 -32.43 2.56 -6.35
C ASP A 169 -31.07 1.90 -6.13
N ASN A 170 -29.98 2.61 -6.44
CA ASN A 170 -28.60 2.13 -6.24
C ASN A 170 -28.05 2.48 -4.85
N GLU A 171 -28.90 2.89 -3.92
CA GLU A 171 -28.54 3.27 -2.55
C GLU A 171 -27.43 4.33 -2.45
N VAL A 172 -27.28 5.17 -3.48
CA VAL A 172 -26.26 6.22 -3.51
C VAL A 172 -26.66 7.39 -2.61
N MET A 173 -27.94 7.74 -2.66
CA MET A 173 -28.54 8.80 -1.85
C MET A 173 -29.88 8.33 -1.29
N TYR A 174 -30.40 9.07 -0.30
CA TYR A 174 -31.70 8.82 0.32
C TYR A 174 -32.40 10.13 0.63
N HIS A 175 -33.70 10.08 0.93
CA HIS A 175 -34.48 11.25 1.32
C HIS A 175 -34.33 11.53 2.82
N LEU A 176 -33.93 12.75 3.15
CA LEU A 176 -33.89 13.26 4.52
C LEU A 176 -34.45 14.68 4.52
N GLY A 177 -35.56 14.91 5.24
CA GLY A 177 -36.21 16.22 5.34
C GLY A 177 -36.60 16.81 3.97
N GLY A 178 -37.08 15.96 3.04
CA GLY A 178 -37.43 16.36 1.67
C GLY A 178 -36.25 16.63 0.75
N ARG A 179 -35.00 16.47 1.21
CA ARG A 179 -33.77 16.68 0.43
C ARG A 179 -33.05 15.36 0.15
N LEU A 180 -32.33 15.32 -0.96
CA LEU A 180 -31.51 14.18 -1.36
C LEU A 180 -30.15 14.24 -0.66
N THR A 181 -29.87 13.26 0.18
CA THR A 181 -28.69 13.20 1.05
C THR A 181 -27.85 11.97 0.72
N PRO A 182 -26.52 12.10 0.54
CA PRO A 182 -25.66 10.96 0.23
C PRO A 182 -25.52 10.04 1.45
N ARG A 183 -25.40 8.73 1.20
CA ARG A 183 -25.11 7.78 2.27
C ARG A 183 -23.67 7.96 2.79
N ALA A 184 -23.46 7.65 4.07
CA ALA A 184 -22.16 7.80 4.75
C ALA A 184 -21.00 7.15 3.97
N GLN A 185 -21.20 5.91 3.50
CA GLN A 185 -20.23 5.18 2.68
C GLN A 185 -19.68 5.96 1.46
N HIS A 186 -20.50 6.83 0.86
CA HIS A 186 -20.10 7.62 -0.31
C HIS A 186 -19.50 8.98 0.07
N MET A 187 -19.80 9.49 1.26
CA MET A 187 -19.11 10.64 1.85
C MET A 187 -17.70 10.23 2.28
N ASP A 188 -17.56 9.10 2.98
CA ASP A 188 -16.27 8.55 3.42
C ASP A 188 -15.36 8.20 2.24
N ALA A 189 -15.95 7.71 1.14
CA ALA A 189 -15.23 7.47 -0.10
C ALA A 189 -14.82 8.75 -0.86
N GLY A 190 -15.19 9.94 -0.36
CA GLY A 190 -14.87 11.24 -0.94
C GLY A 190 -15.63 11.57 -2.23
N ARG A 191 -16.77 10.91 -2.48
CA ARG A 191 -17.59 11.10 -3.70
C ARG A 191 -18.56 12.27 -3.57
N PHE A 192 -18.97 12.59 -2.35
CA PHE A 192 -19.88 13.70 -2.06
C PHE A 192 -19.35 14.55 -0.93
N VAL A 193 -19.69 15.84 -0.96
CA VAL A 193 -19.47 16.78 0.14
C VAL A 193 -20.79 17.49 0.44
N VAL A 194 -21.15 17.60 1.72
CA VAL A 194 -22.32 18.38 2.15
C VAL A 194 -21.85 19.76 2.57
N LYS A 195 -22.30 20.80 1.85
CA LYS A 195 -22.02 22.20 2.20
C LYS A 195 -23.24 22.81 2.87
N ALA A 196 -23.04 23.46 4.01
CA ALA A 196 -24.06 24.28 4.66
C ALA A 196 -23.99 25.72 4.13
N GLY A 197 -25.14 26.35 3.91
CA GLY A 197 -25.28 27.74 3.49
C GLY A 197 -26.43 28.43 4.21
N HIS A 198 -26.40 29.76 4.21
CA HIS A 198 -27.51 30.60 4.67
C HIS A 198 -28.26 31.13 3.44
N ALA A 199 -29.58 31.04 3.43
CA ALA A 199 -30.35 31.69 2.36
C ALA A 199 -30.31 33.21 2.58
N GLN A 200 -29.90 33.99 1.57
CA GLN A 200 -29.82 35.46 1.72
C GLN A 200 -31.19 36.12 1.94
N HIS A 201 -32.29 35.42 1.63
CA HIS A 201 -33.65 35.94 1.66
C HIS A 201 -34.55 35.26 2.72
N SER A 202 -34.07 34.21 3.38
CA SER A 202 -34.73 33.60 4.52
C SER A 202 -33.67 33.20 5.52
N ASP A 203 -33.85 33.50 6.80
CA ASP A 203 -32.86 33.23 7.86
C ASP A 203 -32.75 31.73 8.21
N HIS A 204 -32.84 30.87 7.20
CA HIS A 204 -32.79 29.42 7.32
C HIS A 204 -31.47 28.91 6.76
N ALA A 205 -30.72 28.22 7.61
CA ALA A 205 -29.59 27.41 7.20
C ALA A 205 -30.06 26.22 6.37
N PHE A 206 -29.43 25.98 5.23
CA PHE A 206 -29.68 24.81 4.39
C PHE A 206 -28.40 24.01 4.17
N THR A 207 -28.56 22.70 4.06
CA THR A 207 -27.49 21.79 3.65
C THR A 207 -27.73 21.33 2.22
N GLN A 208 -26.68 21.32 1.42
CA GLN A 208 -26.72 20.86 0.04
C GLN A 208 -25.59 19.86 -0.22
N ALA A 209 -25.96 18.67 -0.66
CA ALA A 209 -25.02 17.69 -1.17
C ALA A 209 -24.49 18.12 -2.55
N LYS A 210 -23.17 18.10 -2.70
CA LYS A 210 -22.47 18.36 -3.96
C LYS A 210 -21.59 17.18 -4.32
N PHE A 211 -21.45 16.93 -5.62
CA PHE A 211 -20.64 15.87 -6.20
C PHE A 211 -19.21 16.37 -6.36
N THR A 212 -18.23 15.63 -5.83
CA THR A 212 -16.80 15.92 -6.07
C THR A 212 -16.41 15.47 -7.47
N SER A 213 -15.20 15.82 -7.93
CA SER A 213 -14.63 15.30 -9.19
C SER A 213 -14.66 13.77 -9.24
N LYS A 214 -14.19 13.14 -8.15
CA LYS A 214 -14.26 11.70 -7.95
C LYS A 214 -15.69 11.17 -8.00
N GLY A 215 -16.63 11.88 -7.37
CA GLY A 215 -18.05 11.51 -7.38
C GLY A 215 -18.69 11.57 -8.76
N VAL A 216 -18.40 12.61 -9.54
CA VAL A 216 -18.94 12.76 -10.90
C VAL A 216 -18.37 11.71 -11.84
N THR A 217 -17.07 11.44 -11.83
CA THR A 217 -16.47 10.38 -12.67
C THR A 217 -17.05 9.01 -12.33
N TRP A 218 -17.20 8.72 -11.03
CA TRP A 218 -17.77 7.46 -10.57
C TRP A 218 -19.24 7.30 -10.98
N ILE A 219 -20.07 8.34 -10.78
CA ILE A 219 -21.49 8.25 -11.10
C ILE A 219 -21.75 8.27 -12.61
N ALA A 220 -20.89 8.92 -13.40
CA ALA A 220 -20.96 8.90 -14.86
C ALA A 220 -20.78 7.48 -15.41
N GLY A 221 -19.80 6.73 -14.87
CA GLY A 221 -19.57 5.33 -15.25
C GLY A 221 -20.74 4.42 -14.91
N LEU A 222 -21.28 4.53 -13.68
CA LEU A 222 -22.43 3.73 -13.25
C LEU A 222 -23.71 4.08 -14.02
N TRP A 223 -23.95 5.37 -14.27
CA TRP A 223 -25.09 5.83 -15.04
C TRP A 223 -25.04 5.34 -16.49
N GLY A 224 -23.86 5.37 -17.13
CA GLY A 224 -23.69 4.83 -18.48
C GLY A 224 -23.97 3.33 -18.56
N GLN A 225 -23.51 2.54 -17.59
CA GLN A 225 -23.83 1.11 -17.48
C GLN A 225 -25.32 0.86 -17.28
N HIS A 226 -25.98 1.67 -16.46
CA HIS A 226 -27.42 1.61 -16.22
C HIS A 226 -28.22 1.93 -17.49
N GLN A 227 -27.84 2.95 -18.25
CA GLN A 227 -28.46 3.29 -19.53
C GLN A 227 -28.27 2.17 -20.57
N ALA A 228 -27.08 1.58 -20.66
CA ALA A 228 -26.83 0.44 -21.55
C ALA A 228 -27.71 -0.76 -21.19
N ARG A 229 -27.91 -1.06 -19.90
CA ARG A 229 -28.79 -2.12 -19.43
C ARG A 229 -30.26 -1.87 -19.76
N LEU A 230 -30.73 -0.63 -19.59
CA LEU A 230 -32.10 -0.23 -19.98
C LEU A 230 -32.32 -0.33 -21.50
N ALA A 231 -31.33 0.02 -22.32
CA ALA A 231 -31.40 -0.10 -23.77
C ALA A 231 -31.43 -1.57 -24.23
N GLN A 232 -30.70 -2.47 -23.55
CA GLN A 232 -30.71 -3.90 -23.82
C GLN A 232 -32.00 -4.59 -23.36
N GLY A 233 -32.57 -4.18 -22.22
CA GLY A 233 -33.84 -4.71 -21.71
C GLY A 233 -35.09 -4.24 -22.47
N GLY A 234 -35.01 -3.10 -23.17
CA GLY A 234 -36.09 -2.59 -24.02
C GLY A 234 -36.18 -3.22 -25.41
N ALA A 235 -35.21 -4.06 -25.81
CA ALA A 235 -35.20 -4.75 -27.11
C ALA A 235 -35.86 -6.14 -27.09
N GLN A 236 -36.38 -6.58 -25.94
CA GLN A 236 -37.06 -7.88 -25.76
C GLN A 236 -38.56 -7.76 -25.41
N GLN A 237 -39.19 -6.62 -25.71
CA GLN A 237 -40.65 -6.45 -25.63
C GLN A 237 -41.22 -6.03 -26.98
#